data_AF-A0A838GBM4-F1
#
_entry.id   AF-A0A838GBM4-F1
#
_cell.length_a   1.000
_cell.length_b   1.000
_cell.length_c   1.000
_cell.angle_alpha   90.00
_cell.angle_beta   90.00
_cell.angle_gamma   90.00
#
_symmetry.space_group_name_H-M   'P 1'
#
loop_
_entity.id
_entity.type
_entity.pdbx_description
1 polymer ?
#
loop_
_entity_poly.entity_id
_entity_poly.type
_entity_poly.pdbx_seq_one_letter_code
_entity_poly.pdbx_strand_id
1 'polypeptide(L)'
;MTLDQKIVQKVETLLDKVPGYAGYRSKEDRRDDDRRLREAIANGLDATVSTLTRVSAELARQRKLTHISTVERLVGASRLLADRVRTASYGYGGIFSDRSIDEFALEQMRQFDAAFQSEAQSLDALANRIATSPEGPLEADIDEYQAELNRLGLLFDARGEVVESARANRDAAVLNLLEPKEAPKPSPITAISVGDALSILGDNYIVDATVAFAELDRQVTIARIERGTDGAAQWLLSGTPGDIASARLTEGEPGSAALATGRPAEATVTTRTDSRKGVAARYGYTANPDGAVSFWYALGGESRTFTGSTLEDSDVEIYGQA
;
A
#
# COMPACT_ATOMS: atom_id res chain seq x y z
N MET A 1 17.96 21.73 19.19
CA MET A 1 17.86 21.43 17.76
C MET A 1 16.40 21.57 17.38
N THR A 2 16.06 22.53 16.52
CA THR A 2 14.68 22.88 16.18
C THR A 2 14.07 21.84 15.23
N LEU A 3 12.73 21.74 15.19
CA LEU A 3 12.00 20.83 14.31
C LEU A 3 12.39 21.03 12.83
N ASP A 4 12.61 22.29 12.43
CA ASP A 4 13.11 22.69 11.12
C ASP A 4 14.47 22.08 10.78
N GLN A 5 15.39 22.02 11.75
CA GLN A 5 16.72 21.43 11.54
C GLN A 5 16.66 19.91 11.37
N LYS A 6 15.71 19.24 12.02
CA LYS A 6 15.53 17.79 11.88
C LYS A 6 14.92 17.41 10.54
N ILE A 7 13.99 18.21 10.02
CA ILE A 7 13.36 17.99 8.71
C ILE A 7 14.39 18.19 7.59
N VAL A 8 15.17 19.28 7.67
CA VAL A 8 16.24 19.57 6.69
C VAL A 8 17.30 18.46 6.65
N GLN A 9 17.72 17.94 7.81
CA GLN A 9 18.75 16.90 7.85
C GLN A 9 18.23 15.52 7.39
N LYS A 10 16.95 15.22 7.61
CA LYS A 10 16.30 13.99 7.11
C LYS A 10 16.13 14.04 5.58
N VAL A 11 15.90 15.24 5.03
CA VAL A 11 15.87 15.51 3.59
C VAL A 11 17.26 15.33 2.95
N GLU A 12 18.32 15.87 3.55
CA GLU A 12 19.72 15.69 3.07
C GLU A 12 20.10 14.20 2.94
N THR A 13 19.64 13.36 3.86
CA THR A 13 20.02 11.94 3.92
C THR A 13 19.30 11.07 2.86
N LEU A 14 18.15 11.51 2.35
CA LEU A 14 17.41 10.80 1.29
C LEU A 14 18.01 11.04 -0.11
N LEU A 15 18.75 12.15 -0.28
CA LEU A 15 19.26 12.64 -1.56
C LEU A 15 20.54 11.95 -2.03
N ASP A 16 21.30 11.31 -1.14
CA ASP A 16 22.52 10.58 -1.51
C ASP A 16 22.25 9.24 -2.22
N LYS A 17 20.97 8.85 -2.38
CA LYS A 17 20.58 7.50 -2.86
C LYS A 17 19.94 7.44 -4.24
N VAL A 18 19.82 8.55 -4.98
CA VAL A 18 19.27 8.54 -6.35
C VAL A 18 20.36 8.90 -7.38
N PRO A 19 21.06 7.91 -7.98
CA PRO A 19 22.05 8.16 -9.03
C PRO A 19 21.37 8.60 -10.32
N GLY A 20 21.76 9.76 -10.87
CA GLY A 20 21.51 10.12 -12.28
C GLY A 20 20.73 11.40 -12.60
N TYR A 21 20.27 12.20 -11.63
CA TYR A 21 19.33 13.30 -11.92
C TYR A 21 19.93 14.72 -11.75
N ALA A 22 20.76 15.12 -12.71
CA ALA A 22 21.39 16.45 -12.79
C ALA A 22 20.58 17.49 -13.61
N GLY A 23 19.25 17.31 -13.76
CA GLY A 23 18.40 17.98 -14.76
C GLY A 23 18.01 19.44 -14.47
N TYR A 24 18.15 19.92 -13.23
CA TYR A 24 17.71 21.28 -12.87
C TYR A 24 18.75 22.39 -13.18
N ARG A 25 19.67 22.17 -14.14
CA ARG A 25 20.78 23.10 -14.43
C ARG A 25 20.35 24.38 -15.15
N SER A 26 19.42 24.32 -16.11
CA SER A 26 18.90 25.48 -16.83
C SER A 26 17.37 25.58 -16.77
N LYS A 27 16.80 26.76 -17.01
CA LYS A 27 15.33 26.96 -17.01
C LYS A 27 14.62 26.18 -18.11
N GLU A 28 15.28 25.96 -19.24
CA GLU A 28 14.74 25.23 -20.39
C GLU A 28 14.69 23.74 -20.09
N ASP A 29 15.78 23.19 -19.52
CA ASP A 29 15.83 21.80 -19.06
C ASP A 29 14.73 21.51 -18.03
N ARG A 30 14.50 22.43 -17.07
CA ARG A 30 13.43 22.32 -16.07
C ARG A 30 12.04 22.20 -16.68
N ARG A 31 11.76 22.98 -17.72
CA ARG A 31 10.45 22.94 -18.40
C ARG A 31 10.25 21.66 -19.16
N ASP A 32 11.28 21.23 -19.88
CA ASP A 32 11.24 20.00 -20.66
C ASP A 32 11.11 18.78 -19.75
N ASP A 33 11.82 18.75 -18.63
CA ASP A 33 11.72 17.69 -17.63
C ASP A 33 10.35 17.68 -16.93
N ASP A 34 9.81 18.83 -16.54
CA ASP A 34 8.43 18.94 -16.02
C ASP A 34 7.41 18.38 -17.01
N ARG A 35 7.53 18.79 -18.27
CA ARG A 35 6.61 18.35 -19.33
C ARG A 35 6.70 16.85 -19.55
N ARG A 36 7.91 16.30 -19.66
CA ARG A 36 8.12 14.85 -19.84
C ARG A 36 7.55 14.06 -18.68
N LEU A 37 7.77 14.51 -17.44
CA LEU A 37 7.20 13.87 -16.27
C LEU A 37 5.68 13.87 -16.33
N ARG A 38 5.04 15.02 -16.56
CA ARG A 38 3.58 15.11 -16.64
C ARG A 38 3.00 14.27 -17.77
N GLU A 39 3.63 14.26 -18.95
CA GLU A 39 3.24 13.39 -20.06
C GLU A 39 3.33 11.90 -19.68
N ALA A 40 4.42 11.47 -19.03
CA ALA A 40 4.58 10.10 -18.57
C ALA A 40 3.50 9.68 -17.55
N ILE A 41 3.22 10.53 -16.55
CA ILE A 41 2.21 10.25 -15.53
C ILE A 41 0.80 10.22 -16.13
N ALA A 42 0.46 11.17 -16.99
CA ALA A 42 -0.83 11.18 -17.67
C ALA A 42 -1.02 9.93 -18.54
N ASN A 43 0.03 9.46 -19.22
CA ASN A 43 -0.01 8.20 -19.97
C ASN A 43 -0.19 6.97 -19.05
N GLY A 44 0.43 6.97 -17.87
CA GLY A 44 0.21 5.93 -16.85
C GLY A 44 -1.24 5.91 -16.37
N LEU A 45 -1.82 7.08 -16.09
CA LEU A 45 -3.24 7.20 -15.72
C LEU A 45 -4.18 6.73 -16.85
N ASP A 46 -3.87 7.02 -18.11
CA ASP A 46 -4.64 6.52 -19.25
C ASP A 46 -4.59 4.98 -19.35
N ALA A 47 -3.44 4.38 -19.05
CA ALA A 47 -3.30 2.92 -19.02
C ALA A 47 -4.20 2.31 -17.93
N THR A 48 -4.19 2.90 -16.74
CA THR A 48 -5.09 2.52 -15.65
C THR A 48 -6.56 2.68 -16.03
N VAL A 49 -6.93 3.79 -16.67
CA VAL A 49 -8.29 4.03 -17.20
C VAL A 49 -8.70 2.93 -18.18
N SER A 50 -7.80 2.53 -19.07
CA SER A 50 -8.05 1.44 -20.03
C SER A 50 -8.29 0.11 -19.30
N THR A 51 -7.45 -0.20 -18.30
CA THR A 51 -7.60 -1.39 -17.44
C THR A 51 -8.94 -1.42 -16.73
N LEU A 52 -9.31 -0.35 -16.03
CA LEU A 52 -10.58 -0.26 -15.31
C LEU A 52 -11.80 -0.27 -16.25
N THR A 53 -11.69 0.32 -17.44
CA THR A 53 -12.75 0.26 -18.46
C THR A 53 -13.00 -1.18 -18.92
N ARG A 54 -11.92 -1.95 -19.13
CA ARG A 54 -12.02 -3.38 -19.47
C ARG A 54 -12.68 -4.18 -18.34
N VAL A 55 -12.38 -3.87 -17.08
CA VAL A 55 -13.03 -4.48 -15.90
C VAL A 55 -14.53 -4.19 -15.90
N SER A 56 -14.94 -2.92 -16.07
CA SER A 56 -16.36 -2.55 -16.14
C SER A 56 -17.10 -3.32 -17.25
N ALA A 57 -16.50 -3.43 -18.44
CA ALA A 57 -17.07 -4.17 -19.56
C ALA A 57 -17.22 -5.68 -19.26
N GLU A 58 -16.27 -6.28 -18.54
CA GLU A 58 -16.36 -7.68 -18.12
C GLU A 58 -17.45 -7.90 -17.06
N LEU A 59 -17.55 -7.01 -16.06
CA LEU A 59 -18.61 -7.05 -15.07
C LEU A 59 -20.01 -6.97 -15.71
N ALA A 60 -20.15 -6.13 -16.74
CA ALA A 60 -21.38 -6.03 -17.53
C ALA A 60 -21.71 -7.35 -18.25
N ARG A 61 -20.72 -8.00 -18.89
CA ARG A 61 -20.88 -9.32 -19.52
C ARG A 61 -21.31 -10.39 -18.51
N GLN A 62 -20.75 -10.36 -17.31
CA GLN A 62 -21.07 -11.29 -16.21
C GLN A 62 -22.37 -10.93 -15.47
N ARG A 63 -23.07 -9.85 -15.85
CA ARG A 63 -24.27 -9.33 -15.16
C ARG A 63 -24.03 -8.99 -13.68
N LYS A 64 -22.79 -8.65 -13.31
CA LYS A 64 -22.40 -8.23 -11.95
C LYS A 64 -22.60 -6.73 -11.75
N LEU A 65 -23.86 -6.28 -11.82
CA LEU A 65 -24.22 -4.86 -11.91
C LEU A 65 -23.81 -4.03 -10.68
N THR A 66 -23.72 -4.66 -9.50
CA THR A 66 -23.40 -3.98 -8.23
C THR A 66 -22.06 -3.23 -8.28
N HIS A 67 -21.03 -3.81 -8.92
CA HIS A 67 -19.68 -3.23 -8.92
C HIS A 67 -19.42 -2.27 -10.09
N ILE A 68 -20.25 -2.29 -11.14
CA ILE A 68 -20.04 -1.49 -12.36
C ILE A 68 -19.99 0.00 -12.04
N SER A 69 -21.00 0.50 -11.32
CA SER A 69 -21.10 1.93 -11.02
C SER A 69 -19.87 2.45 -10.26
N THR A 70 -19.28 1.60 -9.41
CA THR A 70 -18.13 1.97 -8.60
C THR A 70 -16.85 2.01 -9.44
N VAL A 71 -16.62 1.01 -10.29
CA VAL A 71 -15.49 1.00 -11.23
C VAL A 71 -15.59 2.18 -12.21
N GLU A 72 -16.79 2.50 -12.71
CA GLU A 72 -16.99 3.65 -13.61
C GLU A 72 -16.68 5.00 -12.95
N ARG A 73 -16.95 5.14 -11.64
CA ARG A 73 -16.51 6.33 -10.88
C ARG A 73 -14.98 6.43 -10.86
N LEU A 74 -14.28 5.33 -10.60
CA LEU A 74 -12.81 5.30 -10.64
C LEU A 74 -12.26 5.67 -12.03
N VAL A 75 -12.88 5.15 -13.09
CA VAL A 75 -12.54 5.51 -14.48
C VAL A 75 -12.69 7.00 -14.72
N GLY A 76 -13.83 7.59 -14.34
CA GLY A 76 -14.10 9.02 -14.51
C GLY A 76 -13.11 9.90 -13.75
N ALA A 77 -12.86 9.58 -12.48
CA ALA A 77 -11.92 10.33 -11.65
C ALA A 77 -10.47 10.24 -12.16
N SER A 78 -10.05 9.06 -12.63
CA SER A 78 -8.70 8.85 -13.16
C SER A 78 -8.50 9.60 -14.48
N ARG A 79 -9.49 9.60 -15.38
CA ARG A 79 -9.48 10.41 -16.61
C ARG A 79 -9.38 11.90 -16.30
N LEU A 80 -10.19 12.38 -15.35
CA LEU A 80 -10.16 13.78 -14.94
C LEU A 80 -8.77 14.20 -14.45
N LEU A 81 -8.11 13.36 -13.63
CA LEU A 81 -6.76 13.65 -13.17
C LEU A 81 -5.75 13.60 -14.34
N ALA A 82 -5.82 12.60 -15.21
CA ALA A 82 -4.95 12.49 -16.38
C ALA A 82 -5.01 13.76 -17.25
N ASP A 83 -6.21 14.25 -17.52
CA ASP A 83 -6.43 15.46 -18.31
C ASP A 83 -5.89 16.70 -17.61
N ARG A 84 -6.10 16.85 -16.29
CA ARG A 84 -5.53 17.95 -15.50
C ARG A 84 -4.00 17.94 -15.57
N VAL A 85 -3.36 16.80 -15.35
CA VAL A 85 -1.89 16.65 -15.37
C VAL A 85 -1.32 16.98 -16.75
N ARG A 86 -1.97 16.49 -17.81
CA ARG A 86 -1.55 16.69 -19.19
C ARG A 86 -1.65 18.16 -19.63
N THR A 87 -2.73 18.82 -19.27
CA THR A 87 -3.06 20.18 -19.75
C THR A 87 -2.56 21.31 -18.85
N ALA A 88 -2.03 20.99 -17.68
CA ALA A 88 -1.45 21.97 -16.79
C ALA A 88 -0.38 22.83 -17.49
N SER A 89 -0.58 24.13 -17.40
CA SER A 89 0.31 25.14 -17.98
C SER A 89 0.51 26.25 -16.94
N TYR A 90 1.73 26.32 -16.41
CA TYR A 90 2.10 27.28 -15.38
C TYR A 90 2.65 28.60 -15.95
N GLY A 91 2.59 28.76 -17.28
CA GLY A 91 3.12 29.93 -17.99
C GLY A 91 4.65 30.06 -17.91
N TYR A 92 5.16 31.27 -18.17
CA TYR A 92 6.60 31.58 -18.19
C TYR A 92 7.15 32.06 -16.83
N GLY A 93 6.30 32.12 -15.81
CA GLY A 93 6.61 32.61 -14.46
C GLY A 93 7.17 31.54 -13.52
N GLY A 94 7.20 31.85 -12.23
CA GLY A 94 7.54 30.90 -11.18
C GLY A 94 8.92 30.26 -11.34
N ILE A 95 8.97 28.94 -11.18
CA ILE A 95 10.22 28.16 -11.18
C ILE A 95 10.91 28.10 -12.55
N PHE A 96 10.22 28.54 -13.59
CA PHE A 96 10.73 28.58 -14.96
C PHE A 96 11.20 29.98 -15.39
N SER A 97 11.24 30.93 -14.47
CA SER A 97 11.70 32.30 -14.76
C SER A 97 13.23 32.40 -14.82
N ASP A 98 13.73 33.46 -15.48
CA ASP A 98 15.16 33.81 -15.59
C ASP A 98 15.78 34.36 -14.29
N ARG A 99 14.98 34.48 -13.23
CA ARG A 99 15.44 35.06 -11.96
C ARG A 99 16.09 33.99 -11.08
N SER A 100 16.86 34.45 -10.10
CA SER A 100 17.33 33.57 -9.02
C SER A 100 16.13 32.93 -8.31
N ILE A 101 16.20 31.62 -8.10
CA ILE A 101 15.12 30.79 -7.56
C ILE A 101 15.56 30.30 -6.19
N ASP A 102 14.58 30.15 -5.29
CA ASP A 102 14.80 29.52 -4.00
C ASP A 102 15.29 28.07 -4.19
N GLU A 103 16.50 27.77 -3.72
CA GLU A 103 17.08 26.42 -3.76
C GLU A 103 16.21 25.41 -3.01
N PHE A 104 15.53 25.83 -1.94
CA PHE A 104 14.59 24.98 -1.22
C PHE A 104 13.35 24.63 -2.06
N ALA A 105 12.91 25.54 -2.94
CA ALA A 105 11.80 25.26 -3.85
C ALA A 105 12.20 24.24 -4.92
N LEU A 106 13.42 24.35 -5.46
CA LEU A 106 13.96 23.37 -6.42
C LEU A 106 14.17 22.00 -5.77
N GLU A 107 14.64 21.97 -4.52
CA GLU A 107 14.71 20.75 -3.73
C GLU A 107 13.34 20.12 -3.52
N GLN A 108 12.36 20.90 -3.06
CA GLN A 108 11.02 20.39 -2.82
C GLN A 108 10.32 19.91 -4.10
N MET A 109 10.56 20.55 -5.25
CA MET A 109 10.10 20.05 -6.55
C MET A 109 10.64 18.65 -6.87
N ARG A 110 11.91 18.39 -6.56
CA ARG A 110 12.48 17.04 -6.75
C ARG A 110 11.76 15.99 -5.90
N GLN A 111 11.39 16.34 -4.67
CA GLN A 111 10.64 15.45 -3.78
C GLN A 111 9.22 15.20 -4.32
N PHE A 112 8.54 16.25 -4.79
CA PHE A 112 7.24 16.11 -5.43
C PHE A 112 7.30 15.22 -6.67
N ASP A 113 8.29 15.41 -7.55
CA ASP A 113 8.42 14.62 -8.77
C ASP A 113 8.60 13.12 -8.45
N ALA A 114 9.45 12.80 -7.47
CA ALA A 114 9.67 11.42 -7.02
C ALA A 114 8.41 10.81 -6.39
N ALA A 115 7.73 11.53 -5.50
CA ALA A 115 6.49 11.08 -4.87
C ALA A 115 5.39 10.86 -5.92
N PHE A 116 5.23 11.81 -6.85
CA PHE A 116 4.24 11.76 -7.91
C PHE A 116 4.43 10.54 -8.83
N GLN A 117 5.69 10.22 -9.17
CA GLN A 117 6.01 9.01 -9.94
C GLN A 117 5.72 7.73 -9.17
N SER A 118 6.12 7.66 -7.90
CA SER A 118 5.87 6.48 -7.05
C SER A 118 4.39 6.19 -6.88
N GLU A 119 3.58 7.21 -6.61
CA GLU A 119 2.15 7.08 -6.36
C GLU A 119 1.39 6.70 -7.65
N ALA A 120 1.83 7.19 -8.81
CA ALA A 120 1.28 6.75 -10.09
C ALA A 120 1.55 5.26 -10.37
N GLN A 121 2.71 4.74 -9.96
CA GLN A 121 3.03 3.31 -10.06
C GLN A 121 2.18 2.46 -9.11
N SER A 122 2.01 2.91 -7.86
CA SER A 122 1.09 2.27 -6.90
C SER A 122 -0.32 2.17 -7.46
N LEU A 123 -0.81 3.24 -8.11
CA LEU A 123 -2.15 3.29 -8.68
C LEU A 123 -2.33 2.28 -9.83
N ASP A 124 -1.32 2.10 -10.69
CA ASP A 124 -1.32 1.07 -11.74
C ASP A 124 -1.35 -0.34 -11.13
N ALA A 125 -0.56 -0.60 -10.08
CA ALA A 125 -0.57 -1.87 -9.38
C ALA A 125 -1.97 -2.19 -8.78
N LEU A 126 -2.62 -1.20 -8.17
CA LEU A 126 -3.99 -1.33 -7.65
C LEU A 126 -5.01 -1.59 -8.75
N ALA A 127 -4.89 -0.91 -9.89
CA ALA A 127 -5.76 -1.16 -11.04
C ALA A 127 -5.61 -2.59 -11.58
N ASN A 128 -4.38 -3.09 -11.64
CA ASN A 128 -4.10 -4.46 -12.05
C ASN A 128 -4.69 -5.47 -11.05
N ARG A 129 -4.55 -5.22 -9.74
CA ARG A 129 -5.16 -6.05 -8.68
C ARG A 129 -6.68 -6.15 -8.83
N ILE A 130 -7.35 -4.99 -9.02
CA ILE A 130 -8.78 -4.92 -9.32
C ILE A 130 -9.13 -5.77 -10.55
N ALA A 131 -8.30 -5.69 -11.60
CA ALA A 131 -8.54 -6.38 -12.87
C ALA A 131 -8.29 -7.89 -12.85
N THR A 132 -7.42 -8.37 -11.97
CA THR A 132 -7.10 -9.79 -11.82
C THR A 132 -7.94 -10.49 -10.75
N SER A 133 -8.80 -9.78 -10.03
CA SER A 133 -9.66 -10.38 -9.02
C SER A 133 -10.63 -11.42 -9.63
N PRO A 134 -10.56 -12.70 -9.24
CA PRO A 134 -11.36 -13.79 -9.82
C PRO A 134 -12.87 -13.58 -9.77
N GLU A 135 -13.37 -12.97 -8.70
CA GLU A 135 -14.81 -12.77 -8.49
C GLU A 135 -15.28 -11.35 -8.84
N GLY A 136 -14.38 -10.50 -9.35
CA GLY A 136 -14.61 -9.09 -9.56
C GLY A 136 -14.02 -8.23 -8.43
N PRO A 137 -14.06 -6.90 -8.59
CA PRO A 137 -13.40 -5.97 -7.68
C PRO A 137 -13.87 -6.13 -6.23
N LEU A 138 -12.91 -6.18 -5.31
CA LEU A 138 -13.21 -6.10 -3.88
C LEU A 138 -13.40 -4.65 -3.47
N GLU A 139 -14.30 -4.40 -2.50
CA GLU A 139 -14.54 -3.05 -1.98
C GLU A 139 -13.26 -2.43 -1.40
N ALA A 140 -12.45 -3.23 -0.69
CA ALA A 140 -11.18 -2.78 -0.15
C ALA A 140 -10.19 -2.29 -1.24
N ASP A 141 -10.11 -2.99 -2.39
CA ASP A 141 -9.21 -2.59 -3.49
C ASP A 141 -9.71 -1.30 -4.16
N ILE A 142 -11.03 -1.15 -4.26
CA ILE A 142 -11.67 0.08 -4.77
C ILE A 142 -11.36 1.27 -3.87
N ASP A 143 -11.52 1.10 -2.55
CA ASP A 143 -11.31 2.16 -1.57
C ASP A 143 -9.82 2.55 -1.52
N GLU A 144 -8.92 1.56 -1.56
CA GLU A 144 -7.47 1.77 -1.65
C GLU A 144 -7.09 2.55 -2.92
N TYR A 145 -7.63 2.15 -4.08
CA TYR A 145 -7.43 2.86 -5.34
C TYR A 145 -7.94 4.31 -5.28
N GLN A 146 -9.13 4.53 -4.73
CA GLN A 146 -9.72 5.87 -4.61
C GLN A 146 -8.89 6.77 -3.68
N ALA A 147 -8.37 6.23 -2.58
CA ALA A 147 -7.51 6.95 -1.65
C ALA A 147 -6.19 7.35 -2.31
N GLU A 148 -5.53 6.43 -3.02
CA GLU A 148 -4.28 6.70 -3.73
C GLU A 148 -4.48 7.73 -4.87
N LEU A 149 -5.59 7.63 -5.62
CA LEU A 149 -5.93 8.61 -6.66
C LEU A 149 -6.13 10.03 -6.07
N ASN A 150 -6.81 10.14 -4.93
CA ASN A 150 -7.00 11.41 -4.25
C ASN A 150 -5.66 11.99 -3.76
N ARG A 151 -4.79 11.14 -3.20
CA ARG A 151 -3.44 11.52 -2.76
C ARG A 151 -2.58 12.02 -3.91
N LEU A 152 -2.59 11.33 -5.05
CA LEU A 152 -1.90 11.75 -6.27
C LEU A 152 -2.40 13.12 -6.76
N GLY A 153 -3.71 13.37 -6.69
CA GLY A 153 -4.30 14.68 -6.98
C GLY A 153 -3.81 15.79 -6.04
N LEU A 154 -3.75 15.52 -4.72
CA LEU A 154 -3.23 16.48 -3.74
C LEU A 154 -1.73 16.78 -3.95
N LEU A 155 -0.93 15.75 -4.27
CA LEU A 155 0.48 15.92 -4.63
C LEU A 155 0.64 16.82 -5.85
N PHE A 156 -0.18 16.60 -6.89
CA PHE A 156 -0.16 17.42 -8.09
C PHE A 156 -0.50 18.89 -7.81
N ASP A 157 -1.52 19.13 -6.99
CA ASP A 157 -1.95 20.49 -6.65
C ASP A 157 -0.89 21.20 -5.79
N ALA A 158 -0.37 20.54 -4.76
CA ALA A 158 0.70 21.09 -3.91
C ALA A 158 1.99 21.38 -4.69
N ARG A 159 2.34 20.50 -5.64
CA ARG A 159 3.45 20.73 -6.58
C ARG A 159 3.20 21.97 -7.44
N GLY A 160 1.98 22.14 -7.96
CA GLY A 160 1.58 23.31 -8.75
C GLY A 160 1.82 24.63 -8.01
N GLU A 161 1.50 24.70 -6.73
CA GLU A 161 1.75 25.89 -5.90
C GLU A 161 3.24 26.26 -5.83
N VAL A 162 4.12 25.27 -5.72
CA VAL A 162 5.59 25.49 -5.71
C VAL A 162 6.08 25.94 -7.08
N VAL A 163 5.56 25.34 -8.15
CA VAL A 163 5.89 25.73 -9.53
C VAL A 163 5.53 27.20 -9.78
N GLU A 164 4.33 27.62 -9.39
CA GLU A 164 3.83 28.98 -9.63
C GLU A 164 4.52 30.02 -8.73
N SER A 165 4.65 29.71 -7.43
CA SER A 165 5.20 30.65 -6.46
C SER A 165 6.73 30.76 -6.49
N ALA A 166 7.41 29.75 -7.03
CA ALA A 166 8.87 29.57 -6.94
C ALA A 166 9.39 29.61 -5.49
N ARG A 167 8.57 29.17 -4.53
CA ARG A 167 8.88 29.13 -3.10
C ARG A 167 8.54 27.76 -2.54
N ALA A 168 9.34 27.28 -1.59
CA ALA A 168 9.02 26.06 -0.88
C ALA A 168 7.72 26.22 -0.08
N ASN A 169 6.81 25.26 -0.23
CA ASN A 169 5.63 25.10 0.59
C ASN A 169 6.02 24.65 2.00
N ARG A 170 5.47 25.30 3.02
CA ARG A 170 5.76 25.03 4.44
C ARG A 170 4.56 24.52 5.21
N ASP A 171 3.46 24.26 4.54
CA ASP A 171 2.27 23.68 5.15
C ASP A 171 2.59 22.26 5.60
N ALA A 172 2.29 21.96 6.87
CA ALA A 172 2.56 20.64 7.45
C ALA A 172 1.81 19.52 6.72
N ALA A 173 0.58 19.78 6.24
CA ALA A 173 -0.18 18.80 5.47
C ALA A 173 0.50 18.48 4.14
N VAL A 174 1.07 19.48 3.47
CA VAL A 174 1.81 19.30 2.21
C VAL A 174 3.13 18.56 2.45
N LEU A 175 3.85 18.91 3.51
CA LEU A 175 5.09 18.21 3.87
C LEU A 175 4.84 16.73 4.19
N ASN A 176 3.72 16.41 4.85
CA ASN A 176 3.31 15.03 5.11
C ASN A 176 2.98 14.23 3.83
N LEU A 177 2.64 14.90 2.72
CA LEU A 177 2.46 14.21 1.43
C LEU A 177 3.80 13.79 0.82
N LEU A 178 4.87 14.53 1.10
CA LEU A 178 6.24 14.28 0.61
C LEU A 178 7.00 13.28 1.45
N GLU A 179 6.56 13.01 2.68
CA GLU A 179 7.09 11.90 3.44
C GLU A 179 6.89 10.63 2.62
N PRO A 180 7.97 9.91 2.27
CA PRO A 180 7.84 8.65 1.54
C PRO A 180 6.86 7.78 2.32
N LYS A 181 5.89 7.17 1.62
CA LYS A 181 5.12 6.06 2.19
C LYS A 181 6.17 5.04 2.60
N GLU A 182 6.56 5.02 3.88
CA GLU A 182 7.65 4.18 4.35
C GLU A 182 7.22 2.77 3.97
N ALA A 183 7.94 2.19 3.00
CA ALA A 183 7.62 0.86 2.52
C ALA A 183 7.62 0.01 3.77
N PRO A 184 6.45 -0.54 4.14
CA PRO A 184 6.32 -1.12 5.45
C PRO A 184 7.33 -2.25 5.52
N LYS A 185 8.24 -2.14 6.50
CA LYS A 185 9.35 -3.08 6.62
C LYS A 185 8.73 -4.47 6.74
N PRO A 186 9.23 -5.47 5.99
CA PRO A 186 8.72 -6.82 6.15
C PRO A 186 8.91 -7.20 7.61
N SER A 187 7.79 -7.46 8.29
CA SER A 187 7.82 -7.83 9.70
C SER A 187 8.68 -9.09 9.85
N PRO A 188 9.51 -9.21 10.90
CA PRO A 188 10.22 -10.45 11.20
C PRO A 188 9.25 -11.63 11.33
N ILE A 189 7.99 -11.36 11.70
CA ILE A 189 6.89 -12.34 11.85
C ILE A 189 6.53 -12.98 10.50
N THR A 190 6.78 -12.30 9.37
CA THR A 190 6.47 -12.80 8.02
C THR A 190 7.20 -14.11 7.68
N ALA A 191 8.37 -14.35 8.31
CA ALA A 191 9.23 -15.50 8.02
C ALA A 191 9.03 -16.68 8.99
N ILE A 192 8.00 -16.65 9.84
CA ILE A 192 7.75 -17.69 10.83
C ILE A 192 7.43 -19.05 10.19
N SER A 193 8.06 -20.09 10.71
CA SER A 193 7.84 -21.49 10.36
C SER A 193 7.35 -22.32 11.55
N VAL A 194 6.69 -23.45 11.26
CA VAL A 194 6.32 -24.42 12.31
C VAL A 194 7.58 -24.95 12.98
N GLY A 195 7.61 -24.90 14.31
CA GLY A 195 8.76 -25.28 15.13
C GLY A 195 9.57 -24.10 15.66
N ASP A 196 9.39 -22.89 15.11
CA ASP A 196 10.07 -21.71 15.62
C ASP A 196 9.64 -21.41 17.05
N ALA A 197 10.61 -21.06 17.89
CA ALA A 197 10.34 -20.50 19.21
C ALA A 197 10.27 -18.97 19.09
N LEU A 198 9.39 -18.34 19.85
CA LEU A 198 9.29 -16.90 19.87
C LEU A 198 8.95 -16.38 21.27
N SER A 199 9.38 -15.16 21.57
CA SER A 199 9.02 -14.43 22.77
C SER A 199 8.18 -13.23 22.37
N ILE A 200 7.05 -13.01 23.05
CA ILE A 200 6.22 -11.82 22.89
C ILE A 200 6.10 -11.16 24.25
N LEU A 201 6.64 -9.94 24.38
CA LEU A 201 6.64 -9.20 25.65
C LEU A 201 7.18 -10.04 26.84
N GLY A 202 8.17 -10.91 26.58
CA GLY A 202 8.81 -11.77 27.58
C GLY A 202 8.11 -13.11 27.84
N ASP A 203 6.94 -13.36 27.23
CA ASP A 203 6.28 -14.65 27.27
C ASP A 203 6.74 -15.54 26.10
N ASN A 204 7.14 -16.78 26.40
CA ASN A 204 7.65 -17.72 25.40
C ASN A 204 6.53 -18.59 24.80
N TYR A 205 6.61 -18.77 23.49
CA TYR A 205 5.69 -19.57 22.68
C TYR A 205 6.46 -20.44 21.69
N ILE A 206 5.77 -21.49 21.20
CA ILE A 206 6.22 -22.29 20.06
C ILE A 206 5.15 -22.21 18.98
N VAL A 207 5.60 -22.06 17.73
CA VAL A 207 4.73 -22.10 16.56
C VAL A 207 4.46 -23.55 16.21
N ASP A 208 3.19 -23.94 16.13
CA ASP A 208 2.81 -25.33 15.92
C ASP A 208 1.98 -25.59 14.66
N ALA A 209 1.40 -24.53 14.11
CA ALA A 209 0.73 -24.53 12.83
C ALA A 209 0.88 -23.17 12.12
N THR A 210 0.91 -23.20 10.80
CA THR A 210 0.81 -22.01 9.95
C THR A 210 -0.22 -22.22 8.85
N VAL A 211 -0.92 -21.15 8.50
CA VAL A 211 -1.75 -21.08 7.29
C VAL A 211 -1.31 -19.85 6.51
N ALA A 212 -0.71 -20.09 5.35
CA ALA A 212 -0.24 -19.05 4.44
C ALA A 212 -1.20 -18.95 3.24
N PHE A 213 -1.75 -17.77 2.99
CA PHE A 213 -2.61 -17.42 1.88
C PHE A 213 -1.78 -16.63 0.86
N ALA A 214 -1.59 -17.20 -0.33
CA ALA A 214 -0.84 -16.57 -1.41
C ALA A 214 -1.76 -16.01 -2.49
N GLU A 215 -1.50 -14.75 -2.84
CA GLU A 215 -2.02 -14.03 -4.00
C GLU A 215 -0.85 -13.68 -4.94
N LEU A 216 -1.12 -12.92 -6.02
CA LEU A 216 -0.12 -12.60 -7.04
C LEU A 216 1.02 -11.69 -6.51
N ASP A 217 0.68 -10.72 -5.66
CA ASP A 217 1.59 -9.70 -5.09
C ASP A 217 1.54 -9.63 -3.56
N ARG A 218 0.78 -10.54 -2.93
CA ARG A 218 0.47 -10.50 -1.49
C ARG A 218 0.55 -11.90 -0.88
N GLN A 219 1.08 -12.00 0.33
CA GLN A 219 1.03 -13.19 1.14
C GLN A 219 0.58 -12.84 2.55
N VAL A 220 -0.47 -13.49 3.06
CA VAL A 220 -0.89 -13.36 4.45
C VAL A 220 -0.61 -14.68 5.15
N THR A 221 0.01 -14.65 6.32
CA THR A 221 0.25 -15.85 7.13
C THR A 221 -0.35 -15.67 8.52
N ILE A 222 -1.13 -16.64 8.96
CA ILE A 222 -1.52 -16.77 10.36
C ILE A 222 -0.83 -17.98 10.98
N ALA A 223 -0.13 -17.78 12.09
CA ALA A 223 0.64 -18.79 12.81
C ALA A 223 -0.01 -19.04 14.17
N ARG A 224 -0.32 -20.29 14.49
CA ARG A 224 -0.79 -20.65 15.83
C ARG A 224 0.41 -20.76 16.76
N ILE A 225 0.29 -20.08 17.90
CA ILE A 225 1.30 -20.03 18.95
C ILE A 225 0.71 -20.63 20.23
N GLU A 226 1.44 -21.57 20.82
CA GLU A 226 1.02 -22.26 22.04
C GLU A 226 1.90 -21.90 23.23
N ARG A 227 1.28 -21.78 24.41
CA ARG A 227 1.96 -21.57 25.70
C ARG A 227 1.71 -22.77 26.60
N GLY A 228 2.56 -23.80 26.52
CA GLY A 228 2.43 -24.99 27.35
C GLY A 228 1.05 -25.67 27.25
N THR A 229 0.68 -26.50 28.22
CA THR A 229 -0.49 -27.40 28.13
C THR A 229 -1.85 -26.75 28.42
N ASP A 230 -1.89 -25.54 28.98
CA ASP A 230 -3.12 -24.97 29.57
C ASP A 230 -3.52 -23.59 29.01
N GLY A 231 -2.83 -23.08 27.99
CA GLY A 231 -3.15 -21.80 27.34
C GLY A 231 -4.22 -21.91 26.25
N ALA A 232 -5.14 -20.95 26.17
CA ALA A 232 -6.00 -20.81 25.00
C ALA A 232 -5.14 -20.59 23.74
N ALA A 233 -5.49 -21.26 22.63
CA ALA A 233 -4.75 -21.12 21.38
C ALA A 233 -4.74 -19.66 20.92
N GLN A 234 -3.55 -19.12 20.73
CA GLN A 234 -3.35 -17.78 20.21
C GLN A 234 -2.75 -17.83 18.82
N TRP A 235 -2.92 -16.74 18.10
CA TRP A 235 -2.52 -16.67 16.70
C TRP A 235 -1.75 -15.38 16.44
N LEU A 236 -0.73 -15.45 15.58
CA LEU A 236 -0.02 -14.30 15.05
C LEU A 236 -0.40 -14.14 13.58
N LEU A 237 -0.79 -12.92 13.20
CA LEU A 237 -0.99 -12.54 11.82
C LEU A 237 0.23 -11.74 11.34
N SER A 238 0.66 -12.00 10.12
CA SER A 238 1.62 -11.19 9.38
C SER A 238 1.34 -11.27 7.89
N GLY A 239 1.97 -10.40 7.10
CA GLY A 239 1.94 -10.56 5.65
C GLY A 239 2.80 -9.56 4.88
N THR A 240 2.84 -9.80 3.58
CA THR A 240 3.50 -8.96 2.57
C THR A 240 2.48 -8.52 1.53
N PRO A 241 2.51 -7.27 1.03
CA PRO A 241 3.39 -6.19 1.47
C PRO A 241 3.10 -5.80 2.93
N GLY A 242 4.02 -5.09 3.59
CA GLY A 242 3.90 -4.81 5.03
C GLY A 242 2.74 -3.87 5.42
N ASP A 243 1.85 -3.51 4.49
CA ASP A 243 0.58 -2.82 4.80
C ASP A 243 -0.36 -3.73 5.61
N ILE A 244 -0.08 -5.03 5.63
CA ILE A 244 -0.71 -5.98 6.54
C ILE A 244 -0.02 -5.85 7.90
N ALA A 245 -0.69 -5.15 8.83
CA ALA A 245 -0.19 -5.00 10.18
C ALA A 245 -0.08 -6.36 10.89
N SER A 246 1.08 -6.58 11.51
CA SER A 246 1.30 -7.65 12.48
C SER A 246 0.26 -7.57 13.58
N ALA A 247 -0.32 -8.70 13.98
CA ALA A 247 -1.35 -8.71 15.02
C ALA A 247 -1.31 -9.98 15.86
N ARG A 248 -1.66 -9.84 17.14
CA ARG A 248 -1.97 -10.98 18.01
C ARG A 248 -3.47 -11.17 18.04
N LEU A 249 -3.90 -12.39 17.73
CA LEU A 249 -5.28 -12.76 17.51
C LEU A 249 -5.71 -13.88 18.45
N THR A 250 -6.99 -13.87 18.78
CA THR A 250 -7.69 -14.96 19.45
C THR A 250 -8.76 -15.49 18.52
N GLU A 251 -8.87 -16.81 18.45
CA GLU A 251 -9.92 -17.47 17.68
C GLU A 251 -11.28 -17.27 18.39
N GLY A 252 -12.27 -16.79 17.64
CA GLY A 252 -13.64 -16.61 18.12
C GLY A 252 -14.57 -17.72 17.65
N GLU A 253 -15.82 -17.65 18.09
CA GLU A 253 -16.90 -18.50 17.54
C GLU A 253 -16.99 -18.34 16.03
N PRO A 254 -17.18 -19.42 15.25
CA PRO A 254 -17.29 -19.35 13.79
C PRO A 254 -18.36 -18.33 13.37
N GLY A 255 -17.93 -17.15 12.96
CA GLY A 255 -18.82 -16.12 12.44
C GLY A 255 -19.31 -16.46 11.03
N SER A 256 -20.48 -15.95 10.66
CA SER A 256 -20.92 -15.89 9.26
C SER A 256 -20.08 -14.88 8.48
N ALA A 257 -18.78 -15.14 8.37
CA ALA A 257 -17.90 -14.39 7.49
C ALA A 257 -18.42 -14.56 6.06
N ALA A 258 -18.75 -13.46 5.42
CA ALA A 258 -19.29 -13.49 4.07
C ALA A 258 -18.20 -13.97 3.11
N LEU A 259 -18.29 -15.23 2.65
CA LEU A 259 -17.45 -15.76 1.58
C LEU A 259 -17.39 -14.78 0.40
N ALA A 260 -18.49 -14.09 0.10
CA ALA A 260 -18.59 -13.11 -1.00
C ALA A 260 -17.65 -11.89 -0.88
N THR A 261 -17.12 -11.55 0.30
CA THR A 261 -16.30 -10.34 0.51
C THR A 261 -14.81 -10.62 0.75
N GLY A 262 -14.43 -11.89 0.95
CA GLY A 262 -13.02 -12.26 1.17
C GLY A 262 -12.19 -12.23 -0.11
N ARG A 263 -10.88 -12.04 0.03
CA ARG A 263 -9.88 -12.21 -1.03
C ARG A 263 -9.72 -13.70 -1.36
N PRO A 264 -9.86 -14.12 -2.63
CA PRO A 264 -9.52 -15.48 -3.03
C PRO A 264 -8.01 -15.68 -3.00
N ALA A 265 -7.56 -16.82 -2.48
CA ALA A 265 -6.15 -17.17 -2.37
C ALA A 265 -5.93 -18.68 -2.50
N GLU A 266 -4.70 -19.07 -2.80
CA GLU A 266 -4.26 -20.44 -2.57
C GLU A 266 -3.60 -20.54 -1.20
N ALA A 267 -4.12 -21.42 -0.35
CA ALA A 267 -3.60 -21.62 0.99
C ALA A 267 -2.64 -22.81 1.06
N THR A 268 -1.60 -22.64 1.88
CA THR A 268 -0.73 -23.69 2.37
C THR A 268 -0.92 -23.82 3.88
N VAL A 269 -1.39 -24.97 4.33
CA VAL A 269 -1.55 -25.31 5.75
C VAL A 269 -0.39 -26.21 6.16
N THR A 270 0.36 -25.83 7.18
CA THR A 270 1.44 -26.64 7.74
C THR A 270 1.19 -26.83 9.24
N THR A 271 1.33 -28.05 9.73
CA THR A 271 1.31 -28.39 11.16
C THR A 271 2.59 -29.17 11.49
N ARG A 272 2.81 -29.52 12.77
CA ARG A 272 3.96 -30.36 13.16
C ARG A 272 4.03 -31.71 12.42
N THR A 273 2.92 -32.22 11.89
CA THR A 273 2.84 -33.58 11.33
C THR A 273 2.46 -33.64 9.86
N ASP A 274 1.92 -32.56 9.29
CA ASP A 274 1.37 -32.56 7.93
C ASP A 274 1.55 -31.20 7.24
N SER A 275 1.59 -31.20 5.90
CA SER A 275 1.60 -29.99 5.08
C SER A 275 0.75 -30.19 3.82
N ARG A 276 -0.25 -29.32 3.63
CA ARG A 276 -1.18 -29.32 2.49
C ARG A 276 -1.04 -28.02 1.73
N LYS A 277 -0.74 -28.09 0.43
CA LYS A 277 -0.54 -26.93 -0.47
C LYS A 277 -1.65 -26.82 -1.51
N GLY A 278 -1.86 -25.62 -2.03
CA GLY A 278 -2.80 -25.36 -3.13
C GLY A 278 -4.26 -25.54 -2.73
N VAL A 279 -4.59 -25.35 -1.45
CA VAL A 279 -5.96 -25.47 -0.97
C VAL A 279 -6.69 -24.17 -1.30
N ALA A 280 -7.75 -24.24 -2.10
CA ALA A 280 -8.56 -23.07 -2.41
C ALA A 280 -9.11 -22.45 -1.12
N ALA A 281 -8.85 -21.15 -0.95
CA ALA A 281 -9.19 -20.43 0.25
C ALA A 281 -9.76 -19.04 -0.06
N ARG A 282 -10.43 -18.48 0.94
CA ARG A 282 -10.75 -17.06 0.98
C ARG A 282 -10.38 -16.51 2.34
N TYR A 283 -9.96 -15.26 2.40
CA TYR A 283 -9.71 -14.60 3.67
C TYR A 283 -10.16 -13.16 3.66
N GLY A 284 -10.45 -12.60 4.83
CA GLY A 284 -10.69 -11.17 4.99
C GLY A 284 -9.88 -10.64 6.16
N TYR A 285 -9.44 -9.40 6.02
CA TYR A 285 -8.62 -8.71 6.99
C TYR A 285 -9.10 -7.27 7.13
N THR A 286 -9.18 -6.78 8.35
CA THR A 286 -9.45 -5.39 8.65
C THR A 286 -8.59 -4.98 9.84
N ALA A 287 -7.83 -3.91 9.68
CA ALA A 287 -7.15 -3.23 10.77
C ALA A 287 -7.71 -1.81 10.90
N ASN A 288 -8.22 -1.50 12.08
CA ASN A 288 -8.77 -0.21 12.41
C ASN A 288 -7.67 0.74 12.90
N PRO A 289 -7.83 2.06 12.75
CA PRO A 289 -6.87 3.05 13.26
C PRO A 289 -6.63 3.00 14.78
N ASP A 290 -7.54 2.42 15.55
CA ASP A 290 -7.41 2.20 17.00
C ASP A 290 -6.59 0.95 17.35
N GLY A 291 -6.05 0.26 16.34
CA GLY A 291 -5.27 -0.97 16.49
C GLY A 291 -6.10 -2.23 16.57
N ALA A 292 -7.45 -2.16 16.49
CA ALA A 292 -8.28 -3.36 16.48
C ALA A 292 -8.14 -4.11 15.14
N VAL A 293 -7.94 -5.42 15.21
CA VAL A 293 -7.77 -6.28 14.04
C VAL A 293 -8.84 -7.36 14.02
N SER A 294 -9.47 -7.54 12.86
CA SER A 294 -10.34 -8.67 12.56
C SER A 294 -9.78 -9.43 11.37
N PHE A 295 -9.72 -10.75 11.51
CA PHE A 295 -9.29 -11.63 10.44
C PHE A 295 -10.25 -12.81 10.34
N TRP A 296 -10.48 -13.31 9.14
CA TRP A 296 -11.22 -14.54 8.95
C TRP A 296 -10.71 -15.27 7.73
N TYR A 297 -10.90 -16.57 7.69
CA TYR A 297 -10.68 -17.34 6.48
C TYR A 297 -11.69 -18.46 6.33
N ALA A 298 -11.90 -18.86 5.09
CA ALA A 298 -12.62 -20.06 4.72
C ALA A 298 -11.71 -20.96 3.89
N LEU A 299 -11.60 -22.21 4.30
CA LEU A 299 -10.67 -23.20 3.74
C LEU A 299 -11.32 -24.58 3.81
N GLY A 300 -11.41 -25.29 2.69
CA GLY A 300 -11.88 -26.69 2.68
C GLY A 300 -13.31 -26.88 3.22
N GLY A 301 -14.15 -25.85 3.15
CA GLY A 301 -15.54 -25.88 3.65
C GLY A 301 -15.70 -25.46 5.12
N GLU A 302 -14.60 -25.23 5.84
CA GLU A 302 -14.61 -24.68 7.20
C GLU A 302 -14.32 -23.18 7.16
N SER A 303 -14.91 -22.43 8.10
CA SER A 303 -14.66 -21.00 8.30
C SER A 303 -14.19 -20.76 9.72
N ARG A 304 -13.20 -19.87 9.88
CA ARG A 304 -12.70 -19.43 11.19
C ARG A 304 -12.61 -17.92 11.22
N THR A 305 -12.85 -17.38 12.41
CA THR A 305 -12.85 -15.94 12.66
C THR A 305 -11.97 -15.63 13.85
N PHE A 306 -11.28 -14.50 13.76
CA PHE A 306 -10.25 -14.08 14.68
C PHE A 306 -10.41 -12.59 14.96
N THR A 307 -10.21 -12.22 16.22
CA THR A 307 -10.16 -10.83 16.64
C THR A 307 -8.93 -10.61 17.51
N GLY A 308 -8.42 -9.40 17.50
CA GLY A 308 -7.27 -9.04 18.32
C GLY A 308 -6.81 -7.62 18.07
N SER A 309 -5.52 -7.39 18.29
CA SER A 309 -4.93 -6.07 18.15
C SER A 309 -3.60 -6.13 17.42
N THR A 310 -3.23 -5.01 16.79
CA THR A 310 -1.91 -4.82 16.20
C THR A 310 -0.81 -5.07 17.22
N LEU A 311 0.31 -5.60 16.75
CA LEU A 311 1.49 -5.95 17.52
C LEU A 311 2.68 -5.21 16.91
N GLU A 312 3.50 -4.56 17.74
CA GLU A 312 4.72 -3.94 17.23
C GLU A 312 5.78 -5.00 17.00
N ASP A 313 6.54 -4.88 15.91
CA ASP A 313 7.59 -5.85 15.58
C ASP A 313 8.68 -5.91 16.67
N SER A 314 8.90 -4.82 17.43
CA SER A 314 9.82 -4.80 18.58
C SER A 314 9.35 -5.63 19.77
N ASP A 315 8.07 -5.98 19.82
CA ASP A 315 7.51 -6.80 20.90
C ASP A 315 7.75 -8.30 20.67
N VAL A 316 8.25 -8.68 19.49
CA VAL A 316 8.43 -10.08 19.08
C VAL A 316 9.90 -10.39 18.82
N GLU A 317 10.40 -11.40 19.52
CA GLU A 317 11.72 -11.97 19.30
C GLU A 317 11.56 -13.39 18.76
N ILE A 318 12.16 -13.69 17.62
CA ILE A 318 12.08 -15.02 16.98
C ILE A 318 13.41 -15.75 17.18
N TYR A 319 13.32 -16.96 17.71
CA TYR A 319 14.43 -17.84 18.04
C TYR A 319 14.29 -19.14 17.23
N GLY A 320 15.07 -19.27 16.15
CA GLY A 320 14.95 -20.43 15.27
C GLY A 320 15.57 -20.28 13.87
N GLN A 321 15.90 -19.07 13.44
CA GLN A 321 16.62 -18.88 12.18
C GLN A 321 18.12 -19.14 12.37
N ALA A 322 18.54 -20.36 12.00
CA ALA A 322 19.92 -20.69 11.65
C ALA A 322 20.03 -20.85 10.13
#